data_AF-A0A7Y5QN59-F1
#
_entry.id   AF-A0A7Y5QN59-F1
#
_cell.length_a   1.000
_cell.length_b   1.000
_cell.length_c   1.000
_cell.angle_alpha   90.00
_cell.angle_beta   90.00
_cell.angle_gamma   90.00
#
_symmetry.space_group_name_H-M   'P 1'
#
loop_
_entity.id
_entity.type
_entity.pdbx_description
1 polymer ?
#
loop_
_entity_poly.entity_id
_entity_poly.type
_entity_poly.pdbx_seq_one_letter_code
_entity_poly.pdbx_strand_id
1 'polypeptide(L)'
;MKRVASFLAACLGLIGVMWLIAVLVFPGAEVRRALDVAALVAAGVQVVTFLVARAMARRNVMAGWGIGVALRFGALAIVALVVVPRLGLPLAASLLGLATFLFVSTLIEPLFLKQ
;
A
#
# COMPACT_ATOMS: atom_id res chain seq x y z
N MET A 1 -8.44 17.86 7.31
CA MET A 1 -8.81 17.54 5.92
C MET A 1 -7.62 17.72 4.97
N LYS A 2 -7.06 18.94 4.81
CA LYS A 2 -5.93 19.21 3.91
C LYS A 2 -4.74 18.23 4.03
N ARG A 3 -4.28 17.92 5.24
CA ARG A 3 -3.14 16.99 5.46
C ARG A 3 -3.44 15.52 5.11
N VAL A 4 -4.69 15.09 5.28
CA VAL A 4 -5.13 13.75 4.85
C VAL A 4 -5.10 13.69 3.33
N ALA A 5 -5.67 14.71 2.67
CA ALA A 5 -5.69 14.80 1.23
C ALA A 5 -4.27 14.86 0.63
N SER A 6 -3.35 15.62 1.24
CA SER A 6 -1.96 15.69 0.77
C SER A 6 -1.20 14.37 0.94
N PHE A 7 -1.39 13.68 2.06
CA PHE A 7 -0.79 12.36 2.28
C PHE A 7 -1.32 11.35 1.26
N LEU A 8 -2.64 11.28 1.08
CA LEU A 8 -3.26 10.37 0.12
C LEU A 8 -2.82 10.68 -1.31
N ALA A 9 -2.74 11.95 -1.69
CA ALA A 9 -2.23 12.34 -3.00
C ALA A 9 -0.77 11.90 -3.19
N ALA A 10 0.09 12.06 -2.18
CA ALA A 10 1.47 11.61 -2.24
C ALA A 10 1.59 10.08 -2.35
N CYS A 11 0.79 9.34 -1.57
CA CYS A 11 0.75 7.87 -1.66
C CYS A 11 0.25 7.40 -3.02
N LEU A 12 -0.85 7.96 -3.53
CA LEU A 12 -1.39 7.61 -4.84
C LEU A 12 -0.42 7.94 -5.96
N GLY A 13 0.25 9.10 -5.89
CA GLY A 13 1.30 9.46 -6.83
C GLY A 13 2.45 8.45 -6.82
N LEU A 14 2.92 8.07 -5.64
CA LEU A 14 4.03 7.12 -5.49
C LEU A 14 3.65 5.70 -5.94
N ILE A 15 2.45 5.23 -5.58
CA ILE A 15 1.89 3.96 -6.06
C ILE A 15 1.78 3.99 -7.59
N GLY A 16 1.27 5.08 -8.17
CA GLY A 16 1.15 5.25 -9.62
C GLY A 16 2.50 5.22 -10.34
N VAL A 17 3.52 5.89 -9.80
CA VAL A 17 4.89 5.86 -10.36
C VAL A 17 5.48 4.46 -10.26
N MET A 18 5.38 3.79 -9.11
CA MET A 18 5.88 2.42 -8.95
C MET A 18 5.14 1.42 -9.84
N TRP A 19 3.82 1.57 -9.98
CA TRP A 19 3.01 0.76 -10.90
C TRP A 19 3.44 0.96 -12.35
N LEU A 20 3.66 2.21 -12.77
CA LEU A 20 4.10 2.52 -14.13
C LEU A 20 5.46 1.87 -14.42
N ILE A 21 6.43 2.00 -13.50
CA ILE A 21 7.73 1.35 -13.62
C ILE A 21 7.56 -0.17 -13.74
N ALA A 22 6.74 -0.79 -12.88
CA ALA A 22 6.54 -2.23 -12.89
C ALA A 22 5.90 -2.73 -14.20
N VAL A 23 4.91 -2.02 -14.74
CA VAL A 23 4.27 -2.38 -16.02
C VAL A 23 5.23 -2.23 -17.21
N LEU A 24 6.11 -1.24 -17.19
CA LEU A 24 7.11 -1.03 -18.26
C LEU A 24 8.24 -2.07 -18.21
N VAL A 25 8.64 -2.51 -17.02
CA VAL A 25 9.72 -3.50 -16.84
C VAL A 25 9.22 -4.93 -17.06
N PHE A 26 7.99 -5.24 -16.66
CA PHE A 26 7.41 -6.57 -16.73
C PHE A 26 6.20 -6.59 -17.69
N PRO A 27 6.43 -6.79 -19.00
CA PRO A 27 5.34 -6.83 -19.97
C PRO A 27 4.47 -8.08 -19.80
N GLY A 28 3.15 -7.92 -19.91
CA GLY A 28 2.19 -9.02 -19.88
C GLY A 28 0.83 -8.59 -19.36
N ALA A 29 -0.25 -9.07 -19.99
CA ALA A 29 -1.62 -8.70 -19.59
C ALA A 29 -1.99 -9.21 -18.19
N GLU A 30 -1.55 -10.43 -17.84
CA GLU A 30 -1.80 -11.02 -16.52
C GLU A 30 -1.00 -10.32 -15.42
N VAL A 31 0.26 -9.97 -15.70
CA VAL A 31 1.12 -9.20 -14.79
C VAL A 31 0.51 -7.83 -14.55
N ARG A 32 0.07 -7.15 -15.61
CA ARG A 32 -0.60 -5.85 -15.47
C ARG A 32 -1.84 -5.94 -14.60
N ARG A 33 -2.72 -6.92 -14.83
CA ARG A 33 -3.92 -7.12 -14.00
C ARG A 33 -3.55 -7.38 -12.52
N ALA A 34 -2.50 -8.14 -12.25
CA ALA A 34 -2.00 -8.36 -10.90
C ALA A 34 -1.51 -7.06 -10.25
N LEU A 35 -0.79 -6.22 -10.99
CA LEU A 35 -0.31 -4.92 -10.53
C LEU A 35 -1.46 -3.93 -10.30
N ASP A 36 -2.49 -3.93 -11.14
CA ASP A 36 -3.70 -3.10 -10.97
C ASP A 36 -4.41 -3.42 -9.66
N VAL A 37 -4.62 -4.71 -9.40
CA VAL A 37 -5.25 -5.18 -8.15
C VAL A 37 -4.37 -4.85 -6.94
N ALA A 38 -3.06 -5.06 -7.04
CA ALA A 38 -2.12 -4.72 -5.98
C ALA A 38 -2.12 -3.21 -5.66
N ALA A 39 -2.15 -2.35 -6.69
CA ALA A 39 -2.20 -0.89 -6.52
C ALA A 39 -3.49 -0.45 -5.84
N LEU A 40 -4.64 -1.03 -6.22
CA LEU A 40 -5.93 -0.74 -5.61
C LEU A 40 -5.96 -1.14 -4.14
N VAL A 41 -5.48 -2.34 -3.80
CA VAL A 41 -5.38 -2.80 -2.42
C VAL A 41 -4.44 -1.91 -1.62
N ALA A 42 -3.26 -1.58 -2.16
CA ALA A 42 -2.30 -0.71 -1.50
C ALA A 42 -2.91 0.67 -1.17
N ALA A 43 -3.62 1.28 -2.12
CA ALA A 43 -4.30 2.55 -1.90
C ALA A 43 -5.31 2.46 -0.75
N GLY A 44 -6.13 1.41 -0.70
CA GLY A 44 -7.09 1.17 0.38
C GLY A 44 -6.41 1.00 1.74
N VAL A 45 -5.35 0.20 1.80
CA VAL A 45 -4.58 -0.03 3.03
C VAL A 45 -3.96 1.27 3.53
N GLN A 46 -3.37 2.09 2.66
CA GLN A 46 -2.72 3.34 3.10
C GLN A 46 -3.70 4.38 3.65
N VAL A 47 -4.95 4.40 3.18
CA VAL A 47 -6.00 5.19 3.80
C VAL A 47 -6.22 4.74 5.24
N VAL A 48 -6.41 3.44 5.45
CA VAL A 48 -6.71 2.86 6.77
C VAL A 48 -5.53 3.05 7.73
N THR A 49 -4.31 2.72 7.30
CA THR A 49 -3.12 2.83 8.15
C THR A 49 -2.88 4.27 8.59
N PHE A 50 -3.05 5.24 7.70
CA PHE A 50 -2.85 6.65 8.03
C PHE A 50 -3.91 7.18 9.00
N LEU A 51 -5.17 6.76 8.84
CA LEU A 51 -6.23 7.12 9.78
C LEU A 51 -5.91 6.58 11.19
N VAL A 52 -5.44 5.34 11.29
CA VAL A 52 -5.01 4.73 12.55
C VAL A 52 -3.80 5.45 13.14
N ALA A 53 -2.74 5.66 12.33
CA ALA A 53 -1.53 6.33 12.75
C ALA A 53 -1.84 7.73 13.29
N ARG A 54 -2.70 8.49 12.59
CA ARG A 54 -3.12 9.83 13.02
C ARG A 54 -3.94 9.80 14.32
N ALA A 55 -4.84 8.84 14.49
CA ALA A 55 -5.61 8.69 15.71
C ALA A 55 -4.72 8.38 16.92
N MET A 56 -3.66 7.61 16.71
CA MET A 56 -2.72 7.19 17.75
C MET A 56 -1.54 8.15 17.97
N ALA A 57 -1.21 9.00 16.98
CA ALA A 57 -0.03 9.86 17.01
C ALA A 57 0.06 10.78 18.24
N ARG A 58 -1.07 11.20 18.81
CA ARG A 58 -1.10 12.07 20.00
C ARG A 58 -0.84 11.32 21.31
N ARG A 59 -1.04 10.00 21.34
CA ARG A 59 -1.02 9.19 22.57
C ARG A 59 0.15 8.22 22.60
N ASN A 60 0.40 7.54 21.48
CA ASN A 60 1.52 6.62 21.32
C ASN A 60 1.81 6.42 19.83
N VAL A 61 2.82 7.13 19.32
CA VAL A 61 3.24 7.03 17.92
C VAL A 61 3.69 5.61 17.56
N MET A 62 4.38 4.93 18.47
CA MET A 62 4.86 3.56 18.23
C MET A 62 3.72 2.56 18.12
N ALA A 63 2.66 2.69 18.92
CA ALA A 63 1.48 1.86 18.80
C ALA A 63 0.76 2.07 17.45
N GLY A 64 0.61 3.33 17.03
CA GLY A 64 0.03 3.66 15.71
C GLY A 64 0.84 3.07 14.55
N TRP A 65 2.16 3.17 14.62
CA TRP A 65 3.06 2.58 13.63
C TRP A 65 2.98 1.04 13.64
N GLY A 66 3.01 0.42 14.82
CA GLY A 66 2.91 -1.04 14.95
C GLY A 66 1.61 -1.62 14.38
N ILE A 67 0.47 -0.95 14.62
CA ILE A 67 -0.81 -1.33 13.99
C ILE A 67 -0.75 -1.14 12.47
N GLY A 68 -0.15 -0.05 11.99
CA GLY A 68 0.06 0.18 10.56
C GLY A 68 0.87 -0.93 9.90
N VAL A 69 1.94 -1.42 10.56
CA VAL A 69 2.74 -2.56 10.10
C VAL A 69 1.89 -3.83 10.07
N ALA A 70 1.15 -4.12 11.14
CA ALA A 70 0.29 -5.30 11.21
C ALA A 70 -0.78 -5.31 10.10
N LEU A 71 -1.38 -4.16 9.78
CA LEU A 71 -2.34 -4.01 8.69
C LEU A 71 -1.73 -4.33 7.32
N ARG A 72 -0.47 -3.93 7.08
CA ARG A 72 0.23 -4.16 5.80
C ARG A 72 0.59 -5.62 5.61
N PHE A 73 1.11 -6.27 6.66
CA PHE A 73 1.34 -7.72 6.63
C PHE A 73 0.04 -8.50 6.52
N GLY A 74 -1.01 -8.05 7.21
CA GLY A 74 -2.36 -8.60 7.06
C GLY A 74 -2.86 -8.49 5.62
N ALA A 75 -2.66 -7.35 4.96
CA ALA A 75 -3.03 -7.19 3.55
C ALA A 75 -2.25 -8.13 2.63
N LEU A 76 -0.95 -8.31 2.85
CA LEU A 76 -0.14 -9.29 2.11
C LEU A 76 -0.68 -10.72 2.28
N ALA A 77 -1.00 -11.12 3.51
CA ALA A 77 -1.58 -12.43 3.80
C ALA A 77 -2.95 -12.61 3.13
N ILE A 78 -3.83 -11.61 3.24
CA ILE A 78 -5.17 -11.65 2.61
C ILE A 78 -5.03 -11.74 1.08
N VAL A 79 -4.12 -10.98 0.48
CA VAL A 79 -3.92 -11.04 -0.97
C VAL A 79 -3.35 -12.38 -1.40
N ALA A 80 -2.36 -12.92 -0.69
CA ALA A 80 -1.75 -14.22 -0.99
C ALA A 80 -2.77 -15.37 -0.89
N LEU A 81 -3.57 -15.40 0.17
CA LEU A 81 -4.41 -16.55 0.51
C LEU A 81 -5.83 -16.45 -0.08
N VAL A 82 -6.33 -15.25 -0.34
CA VAL A 82 -7.73 -15.03 -0.74
C VAL A 82 -7.83 -14.42 -2.13
N VAL A 83 -7.14 -13.30 -2.39
CA VAL A 83 -7.33 -12.54 -3.63
C VAL A 83 -6.69 -13.24 -4.82
N VAL A 84 -5.42 -13.66 -4.68
CA VAL A 84 -4.67 -14.33 -5.75
C VAL A 84 -5.36 -15.62 -6.22
N PRO A 85 -5.73 -16.57 -5.34
CA PRO A 85 -6.38 -17.81 -5.78
C PRO A 85 -7.76 -17.58 -6.41
N ARG A 86 -8.54 -16.61 -5.90
CA ARG A 86 -9.89 -16.33 -6.42
C ARG A 86 -9.88 -15.66 -7.79
N LEU A 87 -8.87 -14.85 -8.08
CA LEU A 87 -8.78 -14.09 -9.33
C LEU A 87 -7.84 -14.73 -10.36
N GLY A 88 -7.17 -15.83 -10.01
CA GLY A 88 -6.21 -16.51 -10.88
C GLY A 88 -5.01 -15.63 -11.24
N LEU A 89 -4.55 -14.79 -10.30
CA LEU A 89 -3.49 -13.82 -10.57
C LEU A 89 -2.10 -14.44 -10.39
N PRO A 90 -1.08 -13.98 -11.13
CA PRO A 90 0.31 -14.35 -10.88
C PRO A 90 0.77 -13.94 -9.46
N LEU A 91 1.03 -14.94 -8.60
CA LEU A 91 1.37 -14.73 -7.19
C LEU A 91 2.56 -13.79 -7.00
N ALA A 92 3.63 -14.00 -7.77
CA ALA A 92 4.85 -13.19 -7.68
C ALA A 92 4.57 -11.72 -8.01
N ALA A 93 3.87 -11.43 -9.11
CA ALA A 93 3.54 -10.06 -9.51
C ALA A 93 2.62 -9.38 -8.48
N SER A 94 1.62 -10.10 -7.95
CA SER A 94 0.70 -9.57 -6.95
C SER A 94 1.40 -9.22 -5.64
N LEU A 95 2.21 -10.13 -5.09
CA LEU A 95 2.85 -9.93 -3.78
C LEU A 95 4.03 -8.96 -3.85
N LEU A 96 4.87 -9.05 -4.88
CA LEU A 96 6.00 -8.13 -5.05
C LEU A 96 5.50 -6.71 -5.35
N GLY A 97 4.50 -6.58 -6.22
CA GLY A 97 3.85 -5.30 -6.50
C GLY A 97 3.25 -4.70 -5.23
N LEU A 98 2.42 -5.46 -4.52
CA LEU A 98 1.77 -5.01 -3.30
C LEU A 98 2.77 -4.63 -2.21
N ALA A 99 3.78 -5.47 -1.96
CA ALA A 99 4.82 -5.16 -0.99
C ALA A 99 5.54 -3.86 -1.36
N THR A 100 5.96 -3.72 -2.62
CA THR A 100 6.63 -2.50 -3.11
C THR A 100 5.75 -1.27 -2.86
N PHE A 101 4.48 -1.32 -3.26
CA PHE A 101 3.55 -0.20 -3.12
C PHE A 101 3.31 0.18 -1.66
N LEU A 102 3.11 -0.81 -0.78
CA LEU A 102 2.88 -0.58 0.65
C LEU A 102 4.13 0.01 1.33
N PHE A 103 5.30 -0.62 1.15
CA PHE A 103 6.51 -0.24 1.87
C PHE A 103 7.10 1.07 1.35
N VAL A 104 7.13 1.29 0.04
CA VAL A 104 7.64 2.55 -0.52
C VAL A 104 6.79 3.74 -0.06
N SER A 105 5.47 3.56 0.05
CA SER A 105 4.58 4.60 0.60
C SER A 105 4.64 4.75 2.12
N THR A 106 5.14 3.76 2.86
CA THR A 106 5.43 3.97 4.30
C THR A 106 6.62 4.88 4.54
N LEU A 107 7.59 4.96 3.61
CA LEU A 107 8.79 5.78 3.79
C LEU A 107 8.48 7.28 3.89
N ILE A 108 7.40 7.71 3.23
CA ILE A 108 6.96 9.11 3.28
C ILE A 108 6.05 9.40 4.48
N GLU A 109 5.52 8.38 5.15
CA GLU A 109 4.57 8.50 6.26
C GLU A 109 5.08 9.40 7.41
N PRO A 110 6.36 9.29 7.87
CA PRO A 110 6.90 10.18 8.90
C PRO A 110 6.89 11.66 8.53
N LEU A 111 7.00 12.00 7.24
CA LEU A 111 7.01 13.38 6.75
C LEU A 111 5.65 14.07 6.94
N PHE A 112 4.57 13.28 6.96
CA PHE A 112 3.21 13.78 7.15
C PHE A 112 2.71 13.62 8.60
N LEU A 113 3.41 12.81 9.41
CA LEU A 113 3.14 12.62 10.83
C LEU A 113 3.90 13.59 11.76
N LYS A 114 5.06 14.12 11.33
CA LYS A 114 5.77 15.16 12.10
C LYS A 114 4.86 16.38 12.32
N GLN A 115 4.63 16.67 13.60
CA GLN A 115 3.88 17.82 14.11
C GLN A 115 4.86 18.98 14.33
#